data_AF-A0A1H1JAD0-F1
#
_entry.id   AF-A0A1H1JAD0-F1
#
_cell.length_a   1.000
_cell.length_b   1.000
_cell.length_c   1.000
_cell.angle_alpha   90.00
_cell.angle_beta   90.00
_cell.angle_gamma   90.00
#
_symmetry.space_group_name_H-M   'P 1'
#
loop_
_entity.id
_entity.type
_entity.pdbx_description
1 polymer ?
#
loop_
_entity_poly.entity_id
_entity_poly.type
_entity_poly.pdbx_seq_one_letter_code
_entity_poly.pdbx_strand_id
1 'polypeptide(L)'
;MPHVSRSASQPELTALFSSVQQHFQDVIVPLWQGPGWNADMALPYEALDAEHLPLPPQRYRAMACARQLYLFASLIGQVPAAEERASALFRSLQRHFHDAEHGGWFYSIDSHGAPLDQRKDLYTHAFILFACAHYWDKVREPLVESVLNAALEVIARRFATGDGLYEASLDHDWSTLGSGPLQNPLMHLAEAFLATLSVREDRAVQRALVELCTAMQKHFIDAQHGVLMEKPLGSVDNWFEPGHQFEWYFLLESSELLRGSKLHASLERAFTFTEQLGVDQQTGAVRAMLDLGPDGGSRDATQRIWAQAEYLRALTLRPHSEPAVLRQLQALQQHSLHSRGWYECRDEQGHVSRRDMPSTTPYHLATCYRGLAEYLR
;
A
#
# COMPACT_ATOMS: atom_id res chain seq x y z
N MET A 1 -6.08 -38.67 -11.51
CA MET A 1 -5.47 -37.69 -10.58
C MET A 1 -4.05 -38.13 -10.30
N PRO A 2 -3.01 -37.45 -10.82
CA PRO A 2 -1.68 -37.67 -10.31
C PRO A 2 -1.57 -36.96 -8.96
N HIS A 3 -1.15 -37.69 -7.93
CA HIS A 3 -0.72 -37.12 -6.67
C HIS A 3 0.36 -36.07 -6.95
N VAL A 4 0.06 -34.80 -6.67
CA VAL A 4 1.08 -33.76 -6.59
C VAL A 4 1.91 -34.08 -5.36
N SER A 5 3.12 -34.59 -5.57
CA SER A 5 4.09 -34.78 -4.49
C SER A 5 4.29 -33.44 -3.78
N ARG A 6 3.94 -33.38 -2.49
CA ARG A 6 4.22 -32.21 -1.65
C ARG A 6 5.73 -32.01 -1.62
N SER A 7 6.19 -30.84 -2.06
CA SER A 7 7.60 -30.47 -1.98
C SER A 7 8.05 -30.41 -0.52
N ALA A 8 9.29 -30.78 -0.23
CA ALA A 8 9.88 -30.67 1.11
C ALA A 8 9.93 -29.21 1.62
N SER A 9 9.87 -28.22 0.72
CA SER A 9 9.81 -26.79 1.03
C SER A 9 8.43 -26.32 1.53
N GLN A 10 7.35 -27.05 1.25
CA GLN A 10 6.00 -26.63 1.63
C GLN A 10 5.76 -26.66 3.16
N PRO A 11 6.19 -27.69 3.91
CA PRO A 11 6.15 -27.67 5.37
C PRO A 11 6.99 -26.54 6.00
N GLU A 12 8.18 -26.29 5.44
CA GLU A 12 9.06 -25.21 5.92
C GLU A 12 8.43 -23.83 5.71
N LEU A 13 7.92 -23.57 4.51
CA LEU A 13 7.21 -22.33 4.19
C LEU A 13 5.99 -22.13 5.09
N THR A 14 5.21 -23.17 5.35
CA THR A 14 4.04 -23.09 6.24
C THR A 14 4.44 -22.75 7.68
N ALA A 15 5.51 -23.38 8.19
CA ALA A 15 6.01 -23.12 9.54
C ALA A 15 6.58 -21.69 9.68
N LEU A 16 7.33 -21.24 8.67
CA LEU A 16 7.87 -19.89 8.63
C LEU A 16 6.76 -18.82 8.55
N PHE A 17 5.75 -19.06 7.70
CA PHE A 17 4.60 -18.17 7.60
C PHE A 17 3.85 -18.08 8.94
N SER A 18 3.61 -19.21 9.60
CA SER A 18 2.99 -19.24 10.93
C SER A 18 3.79 -18.41 11.94
N SER A 19 5.13 -18.47 11.89
CA SER A 19 6.00 -17.68 12.79
C SER A 19 5.89 -16.17 12.56
N VAL A 20 5.93 -15.70 11.30
CA VAL A 20 5.81 -14.26 11.03
C VAL A 20 4.38 -13.74 11.25
N GLN A 21 3.37 -14.58 11.00
CA GLN A 21 1.97 -14.24 11.26
C GLN A 21 1.72 -14.11 12.77
N GLN A 22 2.30 -15.01 13.56
CA GLN A 22 2.26 -14.92 15.01
C GLN A 22 2.97 -13.66 15.51
N HIS A 23 4.17 -13.33 14.98
CA HIS A 23 4.85 -12.08 15.30
C HIS A 23 3.98 -10.85 14.99
N PHE A 24 3.29 -10.85 13.85
CA PHE A 24 2.38 -9.76 13.49
C PHE A 24 1.24 -9.60 14.50
N GLN A 25 0.60 -10.70 14.89
CA GLN A 25 -0.54 -10.71 15.80
C GLN A 25 -0.16 -10.43 17.25
N ASP A 26 0.96 -11.00 17.72
CA ASP A 26 1.37 -10.94 19.13
C ASP A 26 2.29 -9.76 19.43
N VAL A 27 2.91 -9.14 18.40
CA VAL A 27 3.86 -8.02 18.57
C VAL A 27 3.37 -6.77 17.83
N ILE A 28 3.22 -6.83 16.51
CA ILE A 28 2.97 -5.61 15.71
C ILE A 28 1.57 -5.02 15.97
N VAL A 29 0.52 -5.84 15.98
CA VAL A 29 -0.85 -5.36 16.22
C VAL A 29 -1.01 -4.73 17.61
N PRO A 30 -0.51 -5.34 18.71
CA PRO A 30 -0.55 -4.74 20.04
C PRO A 30 0.14 -3.39 20.15
N LEU A 31 1.21 -3.14 19.39
CA LEU A 31 1.84 -1.80 19.33
C LEU A 31 0.84 -0.73 18.92
N TRP A 32 -0.04 -1.02 17.95
CA TRP A 32 -1.04 -0.08 17.45
C TRP A 32 -2.36 -0.09 18.22
N GLN A 33 -2.55 -1.08 19.11
CA GLN A 33 -3.64 -1.07 20.08
C GLN A 33 -3.28 -0.29 21.35
N GLY A 34 -2.01 -0.34 21.78
CA GLY A 34 -1.50 0.31 22.99
C GLY A 34 -0.67 1.56 22.70
N PRO A 35 0.67 1.46 22.73
CA PRO A 35 1.56 2.64 22.73
C PRO A 35 1.44 3.54 21.49
N GLY A 36 1.10 2.96 20.34
CA GLY A 36 0.91 3.68 19.08
C GLY A 36 -0.43 4.40 18.98
N TRP A 37 -1.30 4.31 20.00
CA TRP A 37 -2.60 4.96 20.03
C TRP A 37 -2.60 6.19 20.92
N ASN A 38 -2.94 7.35 20.35
CA ASN A 38 -3.27 8.54 21.11
C ASN A 38 -4.77 8.50 21.48
N ALA A 39 -5.07 8.24 22.75
CA ALA A 39 -6.44 8.15 23.25
C ALA A 39 -7.20 9.49 23.24
N ASP A 40 -6.51 10.61 23.46
CA ASP A 40 -7.13 11.94 23.50
C ASP A 40 -7.56 12.40 22.11
N MET A 41 -6.71 12.14 21.11
CA MET A 41 -6.98 12.44 19.70
C MET A 41 -7.82 11.36 19.01
N ALA A 42 -7.94 10.18 19.62
CA ALA A 42 -8.44 8.98 18.96
C ALA A 42 -7.76 8.72 17.59
N LEU A 43 -6.44 8.86 17.54
CA LEU A 43 -5.63 8.72 16.32
C LEU A 43 -4.37 7.88 16.59
N PRO A 44 -3.83 7.19 15.58
CA PRO A 44 -2.52 6.57 15.72
C PRO A 44 -1.45 7.66 15.75
N TYR A 45 -0.46 7.53 16.63
CA TYR A 45 0.79 8.28 16.46
C TYR A 45 1.42 7.94 15.10
N GLU A 46 2.18 8.87 14.54
CA GLU A 46 2.79 8.67 13.22
C GLU A 46 3.87 7.58 13.23
N ALA A 47 4.58 7.43 14.35
CA ALA A 47 5.58 6.39 14.54
C ALA A 47 5.85 6.12 16.03
N LEU A 48 6.33 4.91 16.31
CA LEU A 48 6.96 4.53 17.57
C LEU A 48 8.48 4.48 17.40
N ASP A 49 9.25 4.73 18.45
CA ASP A 49 10.69 4.42 18.47
C ASP A 49 10.96 2.93 18.75
N ALA A 50 12.25 2.56 18.84
CA ALA A 50 12.68 1.19 19.08
C ALA A 50 12.30 0.67 20.49
N GLU A 51 12.00 1.58 21.40
CA GLU A 51 11.58 1.32 22.77
C GLU A 51 10.07 1.22 22.92
N HIS A 52 9.31 1.41 21.83
CA HIS A 52 7.84 1.44 21.77
C HIS A 52 7.22 2.72 22.34
N LEU A 53 7.99 3.79 22.45
CA LEU A 53 7.45 5.09 22.83
C LEU A 53 6.97 5.84 21.58
N PRO A 54 5.80 6.49 21.63
CA PRO A 54 5.36 7.32 20.52
C PRO A 54 6.31 8.49 20.32
N LEU A 55 6.72 8.72 19.07
CA LEU A 55 7.46 9.93 18.73
C LEU A 55 6.57 11.16 18.96
N PRO A 56 7.13 12.29 19.43
CA PRO A 56 6.36 13.51 19.64
C PRO A 56 5.59 13.90 18.37
N PRO A 57 4.24 14.01 18.42
CA PRO A 57 3.47 14.30 17.23
C PRO A 57 3.77 15.71 16.75
N GLN A 58 4.31 15.83 15.54
CA GLN A 58 4.39 17.11 14.82
C GLN A 58 3.15 17.36 13.97
N ARG A 59 2.49 16.28 13.54
CA ARG A 59 1.26 16.26 12.77
C ARG A 59 0.63 14.86 12.83
N TYR A 60 -0.63 14.75 12.42
CA TYR A 60 -1.29 13.50 12.07
C TYR A 60 -1.72 13.54 10.61
N ARG A 61 -1.46 12.49 9.83
CA ARG A 61 -1.88 12.40 8.42
C ARG A 61 -3.16 11.59 8.29
N ALA A 62 -4.09 12.07 7.46
CA ALA A 62 -5.34 11.36 7.19
C ALA A 62 -5.08 9.96 6.62
N MET A 63 -4.10 9.82 5.74
CA MET A 63 -3.69 8.52 5.17
C MET A 63 -3.18 7.53 6.22
N ALA A 64 -2.45 7.99 7.25
CA ALA A 64 -2.00 7.11 8.33
C ALA A 64 -3.18 6.57 9.15
N CYS A 65 -4.17 7.44 9.43
CA CYS A 65 -5.44 7.04 10.03
C CYS A 65 -6.19 6.02 9.16
N ALA A 66 -6.28 6.26 7.85
CA ALA A 66 -6.97 5.37 6.91
C ALA A 66 -6.28 3.99 6.78
N ARG A 67 -4.95 3.92 6.73
CA ARG A 67 -4.22 2.65 6.71
C ARG A 67 -4.43 1.84 8.00
N GLN A 68 -4.47 2.51 9.14
CA GLN A 68 -4.80 1.87 10.43
C GLN A 68 -6.28 1.44 10.48
N LEU A 69 -7.20 2.21 9.89
CA LEU A 69 -8.60 1.81 9.76
C LEU A 69 -8.71 0.50 8.98
N TYR A 70 -8.06 0.41 7.83
CA TYR A 70 -7.99 -0.85 7.08
C TYR A 70 -7.43 -1.99 7.94
N LEU A 71 -6.29 -1.77 8.60
CA LEU A 71 -5.63 -2.80 9.41
C LEU A 71 -6.61 -3.38 10.42
N PHE A 72 -7.23 -2.53 11.24
CA PHE A 72 -8.15 -2.99 12.27
C PHE A 72 -9.47 -3.53 11.72
N ALA A 73 -9.99 -2.97 10.63
CA ALA A 73 -11.14 -3.55 9.94
C ALA A 73 -10.86 -4.98 9.45
N SER A 74 -9.67 -5.23 8.90
CA SER A 74 -9.26 -6.55 8.43
C SER A 74 -9.12 -7.59 9.56
N LEU A 75 -8.91 -7.14 10.79
CA LEU A 75 -8.73 -7.97 11.98
C LEU A 75 -10.00 -8.10 12.85
N ILE A 76 -11.14 -7.55 12.42
CA ILE A 76 -12.42 -7.74 13.10
C ILE A 76 -12.73 -9.24 13.18
N GLY A 77 -13.08 -9.71 14.38
CA GLY A 77 -13.32 -11.12 14.67
C GLY A 77 -12.05 -11.99 14.80
N GLN A 78 -10.85 -11.42 14.62
CA GLN A 78 -9.58 -12.12 14.73
C GLN A 78 -8.76 -11.67 15.95
N VAL A 79 -8.78 -10.37 16.27
CA VAL A 79 -8.08 -9.81 17.43
C VAL A 79 -9.04 -9.04 18.35
N PRO A 80 -8.81 -9.04 19.68
CA PRO A 80 -9.65 -8.28 20.61
C PRO A 80 -9.70 -6.79 20.27
N ALA A 81 -10.85 -6.14 20.46
CA ALA A 81 -11.05 -4.69 20.26
C ALA A 81 -10.73 -4.13 18.87
N ALA A 82 -10.53 -4.97 17.84
CA ALA A 82 -10.32 -4.49 16.47
C ALA A 82 -11.51 -3.69 15.93
N GLU A 83 -12.74 -4.13 16.21
CA GLU A 83 -13.96 -3.44 15.78
C GLU A 83 -14.09 -2.06 16.44
N GLU A 84 -13.86 -1.98 17.75
CA GLU A 84 -13.87 -0.72 18.49
C GLU A 84 -12.82 0.27 17.95
N ARG A 85 -11.60 -0.23 17.67
CA ARG A 85 -10.50 0.56 17.12
C ARG A 85 -10.81 1.04 15.70
N ALA A 86 -11.31 0.17 14.82
CA ALA A 86 -11.74 0.54 13.47
C ALA A 86 -12.85 1.60 13.51
N SER A 87 -13.85 1.40 14.36
CA SER A 87 -14.95 2.36 14.55
C SER A 87 -14.45 3.73 15.03
N ALA A 88 -13.48 3.76 15.96
CA ALA A 88 -12.86 5.00 16.42
C ALA A 88 -12.09 5.71 15.29
N LEU A 89 -11.27 4.98 14.52
CA LEU A 89 -10.50 5.52 13.40
C LEU A 89 -11.40 6.09 12.30
N PHE A 90 -12.49 5.40 11.95
CA PHE A 90 -13.47 5.90 11.00
C PHE A 90 -14.12 7.21 11.46
N ARG A 91 -14.52 7.30 12.73
CA ARG A 91 -15.03 8.56 13.31
C ARG A 91 -13.97 9.66 13.28
N SER A 92 -12.72 9.34 13.57
CA SER A 92 -11.62 10.32 13.56
C SER A 92 -11.33 10.86 12.16
N LEU A 93 -11.46 10.04 11.10
CA LEU A 93 -11.40 10.52 9.72
C LEU A 93 -12.40 11.64 9.45
N GLN A 94 -13.64 11.48 9.93
CA GLN A 94 -14.69 12.48 9.74
C GLN A 94 -14.53 13.68 10.68
N ARG A 95 -14.11 13.45 11.93
CA ARG A 95 -13.98 14.52 12.93
C ARG A 95 -12.83 15.47 12.65
N HIS A 96 -11.67 14.93 12.28
CA HIS A 96 -10.43 15.69 12.23
C HIS A 96 -10.01 16.10 10.82
N PHE A 97 -10.29 15.25 9.83
CA PHE A 97 -9.74 15.45 8.49
C PHE A 97 -10.77 15.88 7.47
N HIS A 98 -12.07 15.65 7.70
CA HIS A 98 -13.10 16.10 6.76
C HIS A 98 -13.13 17.62 6.72
N ASP A 99 -13.06 18.17 5.52
CA ASP A 99 -13.20 19.59 5.28
C ASP A 99 -14.68 19.93 5.04
N ALA A 100 -15.30 20.54 6.04
CA ALA A 100 -16.70 20.95 5.94
C ALA A 100 -16.92 22.17 5.03
N GLU A 101 -15.88 22.93 4.68
CA GLU A 101 -15.97 24.14 3.87
C GLU A 101 -15.92 23.81 2.38
N HIS A 102 -14.88 23.11 1.92
CA HIS A 102 -14.71 22.78 0.50
C HIS A 102 -15.07 21.32 0.15
N GLY A 103 -15.32 20.48 1.15
CA GLY A 103 -15.50 19.04 0.98
C GLY A 103 -14.18 18.27 0.89
N GLY A 104 -14.26 16.94 0.84
CA GLY A 104 -13.09 16.06 0.84
C GLY A 104 -12.36 16.05 2.19
N TRP A 105 -11.08 15.69 2.18
CA TRP A 105 -10.28 15.59 3.41
C TRP A 105 -8.96 16.37 3.30
N PHE A 106 -8.56 16.98 4.41
CA PHE A 106 -7.24 17.58 4.57
C PHE A 106 -6.14 16.51 4.55
N TYR A 107 -4.97 16.87 4.04
CA TYR A 107 -3.80 15.99 4.07
C TYR A 107 -3.34 15.70 5.50
N SER A 108 -3.27 16.73 6.36
CA SER A 108 -2.87 16.56 7.77
C SER A 108 -3.40 17.63 8.70
N ILE A 109 -3.45 17.28 9.99
CA ILE A 109 -3.71 18.16 11.12
C ILE A 109 -2.46 18.28 12.00
N ASP A 110 -2.37 19.32 12.81
CA ASP A 110 -1.31 19.48 13.80
C ASP A 110 -1.54 18.57 15.03
N SER A 111 -0.63 18.65 16.01
CA SER A 111 -0.71 17.88 17.25
C SER A 111 -1.90 18.24 18.15
N HIS A 112 -2.57 19.37 17.91
CA HIS A 112 -3.75 19.84 18.63
C HIS A 112 -5.05 19.57 17.85
N GLY A 113 -4.95 19.00 16.66
CA GLY A 113 -6.08 18.64 15.82
C GLY A 113 -6.59 19.75 14.90
N ALA A 114 -5.87 20.87 14.79
CA ALA A 114 -6.21 21.92 13.83
C ALA A 114 -5.67 21.57 12.43
N PRO A 115 -6.35 21.95 11.33
CA PRO A 115 -5.85 21.71 9.98
C PRO A 115 -4.46 22.35 9.77
N LEU A 116 -3.48 21.54 9.34
CA LEU A 116 -2.08 21.97 9.16
C LEU A 116 -1.71 22.04 7.68
N ASP A 117 -1.97 20.97 6.93
CA ASP A 117 -1.78 20.93 5.49
C ASP A 117 -3.15 20.61 4.86
N GLN A 118 -3.74 21.64 4.28
CA GLN A 118 -5.13 21.62 3.81
C GLN A 118 -5.24 21.23 2.33
N ARG A 119 -4.11 20.94 1.66
CA ARG A 119 -4.11 20.47 0.27
C ARG A 119 -4.92 19.19 0.13
N LYS A 120 -5.52 19.03 -1.04
CA LYS A 120 -6.29 17.85 -1.42
C LYS A 120 -5.36 16.90 -2.16
N ASP A 121 -4.96 15.83 -1.49
CA ASP A 121 -3.99 14.86 -1.99
C ASP A 121 -4.72 13.59 -2.46
N LEU A 122 -4.51 13.18 -3.71
CA LEU A 122 -5.21 12.03 -4.29
C LEU A 122 -4.86 10.74 -3.56
N TYR A 123 -3.60 10.57 -3.18
CA TYR A 123 -3.12 9.41 -2.45
C TYR A 123 -3.85 9.27 -1.10
N THR A 124 -4.03 10.37 -0.38
CA THR A 124 -4.83 10.43 0.85
C THR A 124 -6.28 10.03 0.61
N HIS A 125 -6.92 10.59 -0.42
CA HIS A 125 -8.31 10.25 -0.76
C HIS A 125 -8.47 8.79 -1.19
N ALA A 126 -7.51 8.24 -1.93
CA ALA A 126 -7.48 6.84 -2.32
C ALA A 126 -7.40 5.91 -1.09
N PHE A 127 -6.56 6.22 -0.11
CA PHE A 127 -6.50 5.43 1.13
C PHE A 127 -7.79 5.53 1.97
N ILE A 128 -8.44 6.70 2.01
CA ILE A 128 -9.75 6.84 2.67
C ILE A 128 -10.80 5.99 1.97
N LEU A 129 -10.86 6.04 0.63
CA LEU A 129 -11.75 5.20 -0.17
C LEU A 129 -11.51 3.71 0.10
N PHE A 130 -10.26 3.29 0.03
CA PHE A 130 -9.82 1.91 0.30
C PHE A 130 -10.21 1.44 1.70
N ALA A 131 -9.92 2.24 2.73
CA ALA A 131 -10.24 1.90 4.11
C ALA A 131 -11.75 1.85 4.37
N CYS A 132 -12.53 2.76 3.76
CA CYS A 132 -13.98 2.74 3.87
C CYS A 132 -14.59 1.52 3.17
N ALA A 133 -14.06 1.09 2.02
CA ALA A 133 -14.55 -0.10 1.33
C ALA A 133 -14.36 -1.35 2.20
N HIS A 134 -13.16 -1.53 2.75
CA HIS A 134 -12.85 -2.65 3.63
C HIS A 134 -13.60 -2.61 4.97
N TYR A 135 -13.80 -1.43 5.55
CA TYR A 135 -14.56 -1.31 6.78
C TYR A 135 -16.05 -1.56 6.55
N TRP A 136 -16.62 -0.99 5.48
CA TRP A 136 -18.02 -1.21 5.12
C TRP A 136 -18.32 -2.68 4.82
N ASP A 137 -17.38 -3.43 4.21
CA ASP A 137 -17.52 -4.87 4.03
C ASP A 137 -17.88 -5.59 5.33
N LYS A 138 -17.26 -5.17 6.44
CA LYS A 138 -17.40 -5.79 7.76
C LYS A 138 -18.66 -5.36 8.48
N VAL A 139 -18.94 -4.06 8.51
CA VAL A 139 -19.99 -3.51 9.39
C VAL A 139 -21.29 -3.18 8.68
N ARG A 140 -21.24 -2.96 7.35
CA ARG A 140 -22.40 -2.60 6.50
C ARG A 140 -23.24 -1.43 7.03
N GLU A 141 -22.59 -0.50 7.74
CA GLU A 141 -23.23 0.69 8.31
C GLU A 141 -23.49 1.77 7.22
N PRO A 142 -24.69 2.39 7.20
CA PRO A 142 -25.03 3.43 6.22
C PRO A 142 -24.10 4.64 6.23
N LEU A 143 -23.55 5.02 7.40
CA LEU A 143 -22.63 6.14 7.49
C LEU A 143 -21.30 5.85 6.78
N VAL A 144 -20.79 4.62 6.89
CA VAL A 144 -19.55 4.21 6.20
C VAL A 144 -19.78 4.19 4.69
N GLU A 145 -20.94 3.70 4.25
CA GLU A 145 -21.32 3.76 2.83
C GLU A 145 -21.41 5.20 2.30
N SER A 146 -21.98 6.10 3.10
CA SER A 146 -22.08 7.52 2.73
C SER A 146 -20.70 8.15 2.54
N VAL A 147 -19.74 7.83 3.41
CA VAL A 147 -18.35 8.34 3.29
C VAL A 147 -17.64 7.73 2.09
N LEU A 148 -17.82 6.42 1.84
CA LEU A 148 -17.34 5.73 0.65
C LEU A 148 -17.84 6.43 -0.63
N ASN A 149 -19.14 6.71 -0.70
CA ASN A 149 -19.76 7.40 -1.84
C ASN A 149 -19.25 8.84 -2.01
N ALA A 150 -19.09 9.58 -0.90
CA ALA A 150 -18.53 10.92 -0.93
C ALA A 150 -17.09 10.92 -1.47
N ALA A 151 -16.26 9.95 -1.06
CA ALA A 151 -14.90 9.81 -1.57
C ALA A 151 -14.87 9.52 -3.08
N LEU A 152 -15.70 8.59 -3.56
CA LEU A 152 -15.83 8.31 -4.99
C LEU A 152 -16.26 9.53 -5.80
N GLU A 153 -17.26 10.26 -5.30
CA GLU A 153 -17.79 11.45 -5.95
C GLU A 153 -16.72 12.55 -6.06
N VAL A 154 -16.03 12.83 -4.94
CA VAL A 154 -14.96 13.84 -4.90
C VAL A 154 -13.82 13.45 -5.84
N ILE A 155 -13.36 12.20 -5.83
CA ILE A 155 -12.31 11.71 -6.73
C ILE A 155 -12.71 11.90 -8.19
N ALA A 156 -13.90 11.45 -8.57
CA ALA A 156 -14.36 11.54 -9.95
C ALA A 156 -14.59 12.98 -10.43
N ARG A 157 -15.05 13.88 -9.55
CA ARG A 157 -15.39 15.27 -9.94
C ARG A 157 -14.23 16.25 -9.85
N ARG A 158 -13.30 16.04 -8.92
CA ARG A 158 -12.25 17.04 -8.61
C ARG A 158 -10.88 16.63 -9.11
N PHE A 159 -10.52 15.36 -8.96
CA PHE A 159 -9.17 14.90 -9.32
C PHE A 159 -9.06 14.44 -10.77
N ALA A 160 -10.13 13.92 -11.38
CA ALA A 160 -10.09 13.37 -12.73
C ALA A 160 -9.73 14.44 -13.79
N THR A 161 -8.77 14.14 -14.66
CA THR A 161 -8.29 15.04 -15.72
C THR A 161 -9.01 14.83 -17.07
N GLY A 162 -9.92 13.86 -17.16
CA GLY A 162 -10.73 13.57 -18.34
C GLY A 162 -10.06 12.68 -19.39
N ASP A 163 -8.81 12.28 -19.19
CA ASP A 163 -8.02 11.40 -20.06
C ASP A 163 -7.73 10.02 -19.43
N GLY A 164 -8.47 9.67 -18.37
CA GLY A 164 -8.28 8.46 -17.58
C GLY A 164 -7.25 8.61 -16.45
N LEU A 165 -6.60 9.76 -16.33
CA LEU A 165 -5.69 10.08 -15.24
C LEU A 165 -6.34 11.03 -14.23
N TYR A 166 -5.58 11.32 -13.18
CA TYR A 166 -6.01 12.15 -12.04
C TYR A 166 -4.85 13.03 -11.59
N GLU A 167 -5.14 14.25 -11.17
CA GLU A 167 -4.18 15.15 -10.50
C GLU A 167 -3.69 14.52 -9.20
N ALA A 168 -2.38 14.59 -8.93
CA ALA A 168 -1.83 14.05 -7.69
C ALA A 168 -2.21 14.92 -6.48
N SER A 169 -2.25 16.25 -6.66
CA SER A 169 -2.54 17.20 -5.59
C SER A 169 -3.20 18.48 -6.12
N LEU A 170 -4.20 18.96 -5.39
CA LEU A 170 -4.90 20.22 -5.60
C LEU A 170 -4.77 21.10 -4.35
N ASP A 171 -4.97 22.40 -4.50
CA ASP A 171 -5.03 23.32 -3.37
C ASP A 171 -6.31 23.07 -2.54
N HIS A 172 -6.40 23.70 -1.37
CA HIS A 172 -7.53 23.57 -0.45
C HIS A 172 -8.89 23.82 -1.12
N ASP A 173 -8.96 24.80 -2.03
CA ASP A 173 -10.16 25.20 -2.78
C ASP A 173 -10.41 24.40 -4.06
N TRP A 174 -9.65 23.31 -4.27
CA TRP A 174 -9.64 22.47 -5.47
C TRP A 174 -9.00 23.10 -6.72
N SER A 175 -8.33 24.25 -6.60
CA SER A 175 -7.56 24.80 -7.71
C SER A 175 -6.32 23.96 -8.01
N THR A 176 -5.90 23.96 -9.28
CA THR A 176 -4.74 23.17 -9.72
C THR A 176 -3.44 23.77 -9.19
N LEU A 177 -2.57 22.91 -8.66
CA LEU A 177 -1.19 23.24 -8.31
C LEU A 177 -0.20 22.92 -9.45
N GLY A 178 -0.70 22.47 -10.60
CA GLY A 178 0.13 21.96 -11.69
C GLY A 178 0.90 20.69 -11.33
N SER A 179 0.37 19.88 -10.41
CA SER A 179 1.03 18.66 -9.93
C SER A 179 1.15 17.59 -11.02
N GLY A 180 0.11 17.51 -11.87
CA GLY A 180 -0.03 16.46 -12.86
C GLY A 180 -0.24 15.07 -12.23
N PRO A 181 -0.41 14.05 -13.07
CA PRO A 181 -0.54 12.67 -12.62
C PRO A 181 0.80 12.09 -12.16
N LEU A 182 0.80 11.42 -11.02
CA LEU A 182 1.93 10.65 -10.50
C LEU A 182 1.54 9.18 -10.32
N GLN A 183 2.47 8.27 -10.59
CA GLN A 183 2.22 6.82 -10.57
C GLN A 183 1.68 6.35 -9.22
N ASN A 184 2.24 6.83 -8.11
CA ASN A 184 1.98 6.26 -6.79
C ASN A 184 0.55 6.57 -6.28
N PRO A 185 0.06 7.83 -6.32
CA PRO A 185 -1.36 8.13 -6.09
C PRO A 185 -2.31 7.32 -6.99
N LEU A 186 -1.96 7.14 -8.26
CA LEU A 186 -2.80 6.41 -9.23
C LEU A 186 -2.84 4.90 -8.93
N MET A 187 -1.74 4.32 -8.46
CA MET A 187 -1.68 2.92 -8.02
C MET A 187 -2.62 2.64 -6.86
N HIS A 188 -2.56 3.45 -5.82
CA HIS A 188 -3.46 3.26 -4.68
C HIS A 188 -4.90 3.64 -4.99
N LEU A 189 -5.14 4.50 -5.99
CA LEU A 189 -6.50 4.68 -6.52
C LEU A 189 -7.01 3.40 -7.20
N ALA A 190 -6.17 2.72 -7.99
CA ALA A 190 -6.54 1.44 -8.58
C ALA A 190 -6.82 0.38 -7.52
N GLU A 191 -6.00 0.32 -6.46
CA GLU A 191 -6.21 -0.56 -5.30
C GLU A 191 -7.54 -0.25 -4.59
N ALA A 192 -7.86 1.04 -4.37
CA ALA A 192 -9.10 1.48 -3.75
C ALA A 192 -10.35 1.15 -4.61
N PHE A 193 -10.24 1.28 -5.93
CA PHE A 193 -11.30 0.86 -6.85
C PHE A 193 -11.52 -0.65 -6.83
N LEU A 194 -10.45 -1.46 -6.81
CA LEU A 194 -10.55 -2.92 -6.65
C LEU A 194 -11.21 -3.28 -5.31
N ALA A 195 -10.84 -2.61 -4.22
CA ALA A 195 -11.47 -2.80 -2.91
C ALA A 195 -12.97 -2.41 -2.92
N THR A 196 -13.35 -1.38 -3.66
CA THR A 196 -14.76 -1.00 -3.82
C THR A 196 -15.55 -2.05 -4.61
N LEU A 197 -14.95 -2.57 -5.70
CA LEU A 197 -15.59 -3.58 -6.55
C LEU A 197 -15.69 -4.96 -5.90
N SER A 198 -14.87 -5.25 -4.88
CA SER A 198 -14.97 -6.51 -4.13
C SER A 198 -16.14 -6.53 -3.14
N VAL A 199 -16.70 -5.36 -2.80
CA VAL A 199 -17.76 -5.23 -1.78
C VAL A 199 -19.12 -4.83 -2.35
N ARG A 200 -19.16 -4.37 -3.60
CA ARG A 200 -20.39 -4.07 -4.36
C ARG A 200 -20.15 -4.03 -5.88
N GLU A 201 -21.21 -4.23 -6.65
CA GLU A 201 -21.20 -3.92 -8.08
C GLU A 201 -21.24 -2.41 -8.30
N ASP A 202 -20.28 -1.87 -9.06
CA ASP A 202 -20.25 -0.45 -9.40
C ASP A 202 -19.68 -0.25 -10.81
N ARG A 203 -20.57 -0.02 -11.78
CA ARG A 203 -20.19 0.12 -13.21
C ARG A 203 -19.41 1.39 -13.49
N ALA A 204 -19.56 2.44 -12.68
CA ALA A 204 -18.80 3.66 -12.86
C ALA A 204 -17.35 3.45 -12.40
N VAL A 205 -17.17 2.85 -11.23
CA VAL A 205 -15.84 2.48 -10.69
C VAL A 205 -15.14 1.47 -11.61
N GLN A 206 -15.85 0.45 -12.08
CA GLN A 206 -15.28 -0.53 -13.02
C GLN A 206 -14.73 0.15 -14.29
N ARG A 207 -15.49 1.10 -14.86
CA ARG A 207 -15.08 1.84 -16.04
C ARG A 207 -13.87 2.74 -15.75
N ALA A 208 -13.93 3.50 -14.66
CA ALA A 208 -12.86 4.40 -14.24
C ALA A 208 -11.54 3.64 -14.00
N LEU A 209 -11.60 2.45 -13.42
CA LEU A 209 -10.44 1.59 -13.20
C LEU A 209 -9.84 1.09 -14.52
N VAL A 210 -10.66 0.65 -15.49
CA VAL A 210 -10.19 0.22 -16.80
C VAL A 210 -9.57 1.38 -17.59
N GLU A 211 -10.19 2.57 -17.54
CA GLU A 211 -9.67 3.80 -18.15
C GLU A 211 -8.33 4.20 -17.52
N LEU A 212 -8.22 4.13 -16.19
CA LEU A 212 -6.99 4.37 -15.45
C LEU A 212 -5.86 3.43 -15.89
N CYS A 213 -6.08 2.11 -15.89
CA CYS A 213 -5.06 1.16 -16.32
C CYS A 213 -4.67 1.35 -17.80
N THR A 214 -5.62 1.74 -18.65
CA THR A 214 -5.35 2.06 -20.05
C THR A 214 -4.47 3.30 -20.18
N ALA A 215 -4.73 4.34 -19.39
CA ALA A 215 -3.94 5.56 -19.37
C ALA A 215 -2.54 5.33 -18.76
N MET A 216 -2.43 4.55 -17.68
CA MET A 216 -1.15 4.13 -17.11
C MET A 216 -0.27 3.41 -18.14
N GLN A 217 -0.83 2.46 -18.90
CA GLN A 217 -0.11 1.80 -19.99
C GLN A 217 0.38 2.79 -21.05
N LYS A 218 -0.42 3.79 -21.41
CA LYS A 218 -0.10 4.74 -22.47
C LYS A 218 0.96 5.76 -22.04
N HIS A 219 0.88 6.21 -20.78
CA HIS A 219 1.60 7.40 -20.31
C HIS A 219 2.76 7.09 -19.35
N PHE A 220 2.87 5.88 -18.82
CA PHE A 220 3.89 5.55 -17.80
C PHE A 220 4.76 4.32 -18.14
N ILE A 221 4.37 3.46 -19.09
CA ILE A 221 5.16 2.26 -19.43
C ILE A 221 6.29 2.61 -20.41
N ASP A 222 7.53 2.38 -19.99
CA ASP A 222 8.69 2.40 -20.89
C ASP A 222 8.55 1.31 -21.97
N ALA A 223 8.68 1.70 -23.23
CA ALA A 223 8.43 0.79 -24.35
C ALA A 223 9.56 -0.24 -24.54
N GLN A 224 10.78 0.06 -24.09
CA GLN A 224 11.93 -0.81 -24.27
C GLN A 224 11.92 -1.97 -23.27
N HIS A 225 11.75 -1.67 -21.99
CA HIS A 225 11.85 -2.65 -20.91
C HIS A 225 10.48 -3.08 -20.36
N GLY A 226 9.42 -2.33 -20.65
CA GLY A 226 8.07 -2.62 -20.16
C GLY A 226 7.83 -2.22 -18.71
N VAL A 227 8.80 -1.57 -18.05
CA VAL A 227 8.67 -1.11 -16.66
C VAL A 227 7.75 0.13 -16.58
N LEU A 228 7.06 0.26 -15.46
CA LEU A 228 6.23 1.41 -15.15
C LEU A 228 7.08 2.50 -14.48
N MET A 229 7.16 3.67 -15.09
CA MET A 229 7.89 4.82 -14.53
C MET A 229 7.07 5.52 -13.43
N GLU A 230 7.73 6.24 -12.53
CA GLU A 230 7.08 6.97 -11.44
C GLU A 230 6.40 8.27 -11.89
N LYS A 231 6.95 8.91 -12.92
CA LYS A 231 6.36 10.09 -13.58
C LYS A 231 5.91 9.75 -15.00
N PRO A 232 5.02 10.56 -15.62
CA PRO A 232 4.66 10.39 -17.03
C PRO A 232 5.89 10.40 -17.93
N LEU A 233 5.88 9.59 -18.99
CA LEU A 233 6.92 9.55 -20.02
C LEU A 233 7.18 10.96 -20.59
N GLY A 234 8.45 11.27 -20.81
CA GLY A 234 8.91 12.61 -21.22
C GLY A 234 9.15 13.59 -20.07
N SER A 235 8.83 13.21 -18.83
CA SER A 235 9.21 13.96 -17.62
C SER A 235 10.74 13.95 -17.44
N VAL A 236 11.29 15.09 -17.03
CA VAL A 236 12.71 15.20 -16.66
C VAL A 236 12.95 14.42 -15.37
N ASP A 237 14.08 13.72 -15.31
CA ASP A 237 14.53 12.99 -14.11
C ASP A 237 13.48 11.99 -13.61
N ASN A 238 13.27 10.94 -14.42
CA ASN A 238 12.29 9.88 -14.17
C ASN A 238 13.01 8.59 -13.76
N TRP A 239 12.37 7.79 -12.92
CA TRP A 239 12.88 6.53 -12.37
C TRP A 239 11.74 5.52 -12.27
N PHE A 240 12.06 4.29 -11.88
CA PHE A 240 11.05 3.32 -11.48
C PHE A 240 11.42 2.70 -10.12
N GLU A 241 10.42 2.34 -9.34
CA GLU A 241 10.60 1.66 -8.05
C GLU A 241 10.23 0.18 -8.19
N PRO A 242 11.16 -0.77 -7.97
CA PRO A 242 10.87 -2.20 -8.03
C PRO A 242 9.69 -2.61 -7.14
N GLY A 243 9.59 -2.06 -5.93
CA GLY A 243 8.46 -2.31 -5.03
C GLY A 243 7.10 -1.99 -5.68
N HIS A 244 6.99 -0.84 -6.35
CA HIS A 244 5.76 -0.47 -7.06
C HIS A 244 5.50 -1.33 -8.30
N GLN A 245 6.53 -1.82 -9.00
CA GLN A 245 6.32 -2.77 -10.11
C GLN A 245 5.63 -4.03 -9.60
N PHE A 246 6.12 -4.58 -8.48
CA PHE A 246 5.57 -5.79 -7.88
C PHE A 246 4.16 -5.57 -7.33
N GLU A 247 3.91 -4.42 -6.71
CA GLU A 247 2.58 -4.04 -6.24
C GLU A 247 1.58 -3.92 -7.39
N TRP A 248 1.91 -3.21 -8.47
CA TRP A 248 1.06 -3.16 -9.66
C TRP A 248 0.84 -4.52 -10.28
N TYR A 249 1.89 -5.34 -10.40
CA TYR A 249 1.75 -6.70 -10.90
C TYR A 249 0.72 -7.47 -10.07
N PHE A 250 0.80 -7.41 -8.74
CA PHE A 250 -0.16 -8.08 -7.87
C PHE A 250 -1.60 -7.57 -8.09
N LEU A 251 -1.81 -6.26 -8.17
CA LEU A 251 -3.15 -5.68 -8.40
C LEU A 251 -3.75 -6.12 -9.75
N LEU A 252 -2.93 -6.21 -10.79
CA LEU A 252 -3.36 -6.61 -12.13
C LEU A 252 -3.58 -8.11 -12.24
N GLU A 253 -2.67 -8.91 -11.70
CA GLU A 253 -2.72 -10.38 -11.75
C GLU A 253 -3.84 -10.93 -10.86
N SER A 254 -4.12 -10.34 -9.70
CA SER A 254 -5.18 -10.82 -8.79
C SER A 254 -6.60 -10.48 -9.26
N SER A 255 -6.76 -9.59 -10.25
CA SER A 255 -8.06 -9.09 -10.69
C SER A 255 -8.49 -9.68 -12.02
N GLU A 256 -9.61 -10.40 -12.06
CA GLU A 256 -10.19 -10.90 -13.32
C GLU A 256 -10.54 -9.78 -14.32
N LEU A 257 -10.84 -8.59 -13.81
CA LEU A 257 -11.13 -7.42 -14.63
C LEU A 257 -9.89 -6.89 -15.36
N LEU A 258 -8.72 -6.97 -14.73
CA LEU A 258 -7.49 -6.34 -15.21
C LEU A 258 -6.51 -7.33 -15.83
N ARG A 259 -6.59 -8.62 -15.45
CA ARG A 259 -5.80 -9.71 -16.02
C ARG A 259 -6.03 -9.78 -17.53
N GLY A 260 -4.93 -9.86 -18.29
CA GLY A 260 -4.95 -9.85 -19.75
C GLY A 260 -5.05 -8.46 -20.39
N SER A 261 -5.13 -7.38 -19.61
CA SER A 261 -5.01 -6.01 -20.14
C SER A 261 -3.60 -5.75 -20.71
N LYS A 262 -3.44 -4.68 -21.49
CA LYS A 262 -2.12 -4.29 -22.02
C LYS A 262 -1.12 -3.97 -20.91
N LEU A 263 -1.58 -3.28 -19.86
CA LEU A 263 -0.76 -2.95 -18.69
C LEU A 263 -0.27 -4.22 -17.99
N HIS A 264 -1.18 -5.16 -17.76
CA HIS A 264 -0.86 -6.47 -17.19
C HIS A 264 0.19 -7.20 -18.04
N ALA A 265 0.00 -7.27 -19.35
CA ALA A 265 0.97 -7.91 -20.24
C ALA A 265 2.35 -7.23 -20.21
N SER A 266 2.43 -5.91 -20.04
CA SER A 266 3.71 -5.19 -19.92
C SER A 266 4.43 -5.53 -18.61
N LEU A 267 3.73 -5.52 -17.48
CA LEU A 267 4.34 -5.84 -16.19
C LEU A 267 4.66 -7.33 -16.03
N GLU A 268 3.87 -8.23 -16.64
CA GLU A 268 4.22 -9.65 -16.74
C GLU A 268 5.58 -9.84 -17.44
N ARG A 269 5.80 -9.15 -18.57
CA ARG A 269 7.08 -9.22 -19.29
C ARG A 269 8.22 -8.56 -18.52
N ALA A 270 7.94 -7.46 -17.83
CA ALA A 270 8.93 -6.71 -17.08
C ALA A 270 9.28 -7.34 -15.72
N PHE A 271 8.52 -8.34 -15.25
CA PHE A 271 8.70 -8.93 -13.92
C PHE A 271 10.13 -9.47 -13.71
N THR A 272 10.59 -10.33 -14.62
CA THR A 272 11.96 -10.90 -14.53
C THR A 272 13.04 -9.84 -14.67
N PHE A 273 12.83 -8.82 -15.51
CA PHE A 273 13.78 -7.71 -15.63
C PHE A 273 13.85 -6.90 -14.33
N THR A 274 12.69 -6.63 -13.72
CA THR A 274 12.59 -5.95 -12.42
C THR A 274 13.26 -6.75 -11.32
N GLU A 275 13.07 -8.07 -11.27
CA GLU A 275 13.78 -8.94 -10.33
C GLU A 275 15.30 -8.89 -10.52
N GLN A 276 15.78 -8.94 -11.76
CA GLN A 276 17.20 -8.95 -12.07
C GLN A 276 17.93 -7.67 -11.62
N LEU A 277 17.28 -6.51 -11.76
CA LEU A 277 17.89 -5.22 -11.40
C LEU A 277 17.55 -4.76 -9.98
N GLY A 278 16.34 -5.08 -9.52
CA GLY A 278 15.75 -4.53 -8.30
C GLY A 278 15.89 -5.41 -7.08
N VAL A 279 16.20 -6.71 -7.24
CA VAL A 279 16.28 -7.67 -6.13
C VAL A 279 17.68 -8.24 -6.03
N ASP A 280 18.34 -7.99 -4.90
CA ASP A 280 19.58 -8.66 -4.56
C ASP A 280 19.32 -10.16 -4.30
N GLN A 281 19.87 -11.02 -5.15
CA GLN A 281 19.57 -12.46 -5.12
C GLN A 281 20.20 -13.19 -3.93
N GLN A 282 21.17 -12.59 -3.25
CA GLN A 282 21.82 -13.17 -2.07
C GLN A 282 21.06 -12.84 -0.79
N THR A 283 20.63 -11.60 -0.65
CA THR A 283 19.99 -11.07 0.56
C THR A 283 18.47 -11.02 0.47
N GLY A 284 17.90 -11.14 -0.74
CA GLY A 284 16.48 -10.91 -1.00
C GLY A 284 16.07 -9.43 -0.95
N ALA A 285 17.03 -8.50 -0.85
CA ALA A 285 16.72 -7.09 -0.67
C ALA A 285 16.18 -6.44 -1.95
N VAL A 286 14.99 -5.85 -1.86
CA VAL A 286 14.42 -4.97 -2.89
C VAL A 286 14.98 -3.54 -2.75
N ARG A 287 15.57 -3.01 -3.84
CA ARG A 287 16.09 -1.63 -3.95
C ARG A 287 14.95 -0.62 -4.03
N ALA A 288 15.17 0.60 -3.54
CA ALA A 288 14.16 1.66 -3.56
C ALA A 288 13.92 2.24 -4.95
N MET A 289 14.97 2.75 -5.62
CA MET A 289 14.81 3.47 -6.89
C MET A 289 15.90 3.08 -7.90
N LEU A 290 15.49 2.86 -9.14
CA LEU A 290 16.38 2.52 -10.26
C LEU A 290 16.20 3.51 -11.41
N ASP A 291 17.30 3.82 -12.10
CA ASP A 291 17.24 4.49 -13.40
C ASP A 291 17.27 3.49 -14.56
N LEU A 292 16.82 3.95 -15.73
CA LEU A 292 16.97 3.24 -17.01
C LEU A 292 18.21 3.73 -17.79
N GLY A 293 19.18 4.32 -17.09
CA GLY A 293 20.41 4.82 -17.70
C GLY A 293 21.28 3.69 -18.26
N PRO A 294 22.31 4.01 -19.07
CA PRO A 294 23.23 3.02 -19.63
C PRO A 294 23.90 2.12 -18.59
N ASP A 295 24.04 2.62 -17.36
CA ASP A 295 24.64 1.91 -16.23
C ASP A 295 23.60 1.15 -15.38
N GLY A 296 22.30 1.25 -15.69
CA GLY A 296 21.19 0.62 -14.96
C GLY A 296 21.28 0.85 -13.44
N GLY A 297 21.67 2.07 -13.08
CA GLY A 297 22.23 2.39 -11.77
C GLY A 297 21.16 2.40 -10.69
N SER A 298 21.52 1.88 -9.52
CA SER A 298 20.72 2.13 -8.32
C SER A 298 20.76 3.63 -8.01
N ARG A 299 19.61 4.30 -8.12
CA ARG A 299 19.46 5.72 -7.76
C ARG A 299 19.33 5.88 -6.24
N ASP A 300 18.61 4.94 -5.62
CA ASP A 300 18.49 4.82 -4.17
C ASP A 300 18.50 3.33 -3.82
N ALA A 301 19.56 2.90 -3.12
CA ALA A 301 19.74 1.53 -2.69
C ALA A 301 19.14 1.23 -1.31
N THR A 302 18.42 2.19 -0.70
CA THR A 302 17.72 2.00 0.56
C THR A 302 16.75 0.82 0.44
N GLN A 303 16.76 -0.05 1.44
CA GLN A 303 15.94 -1.25 1.49
C GLN A 303 14.79 -1.01 2.46
N ARG A 304 13.60 -0.73 1.94
CA ARG A 304 12.42 -0.42 2.76
C ARG A 304 11.55 -1.66 2.90
N ILE A 305 11.08 -1.94 4.11
CA ILE A 305 10.29 -3.16 4.41
C ILE A 305 9.04 -3.29 3.54
N TRP A 306 8.37 -2.19 3.17
CA TRP A 306 7.18 -2.25 2.32
C TRP A 306 7.50 -2.89 0.97
N ALA A 307 8.61 -2.53 0.33
CA ALA A 307 8.99 -3.07 -0.98
C ALA A 307 9.28 -4.58 -0.91
N GLN A 308 9.85 -5.04 0.21
CA GLN A 308 10.07 -6.47 0.49
C GLN A 308 8.72 -7.22 0.61
N ALA A 309 7.76 -6.62 1.31
CA ALA A 309 6.43 -7.18 1.50
C ALA A 309 5.65 -7.23 0.18
N GLU A 310 5.75 -6.19 -0.65
CA GLU A 310 5.11 -6.13 -1.96
C GLU A 310 5.69 -7.14 -2.95
N TYR A 311 7.01 -7.31 -2.97
CA TYR A 311 7.65 -8.33 -3.78
C TYR A 311 7.23 -9.75 -3.34
N LEU A 312 7.26 -10.02 -2.03
CA LEU A 312 6.78 -11.30 -1.49
C LEU A 312 5.31 -11.55 -1.84
N ARG A 313 4.46 -10.52 -1.74
CA ARG A 313 3.03 -10.58 -2.12
C ARG A 313 2.88 -10.91 -3.59
N ALA A 314 3.65 -10.29 -4.48
CA ALA A 314 3.62 -10.55 -5.92
C ALA A 314 4.08 -11.97 -6.28
N LEU A 315 5.12 -12.50 -5.62
CA LEU A 315 5.62 -13.87 -5.83
C LEU A 315 4.55 -14.94 -5.58
N THR A 316 3.59 -14.68 -4.69
CA THR A 316 2.49 -15.62 -4.42
C THR A 316 1.59 -15.87 -5.63
N LEU A 317 1.60 -14.98 -6.63
CA LEU A 317 0.81 -15.15 -7.86
C LEU A 317 1.65 -15.70 -9.03
N ARG A 318 2.96 -15.91 -8.84
CA ARG A 318 3.84 -16.44 -9.89
C ARG A 318 3.75 -17.97 -9.95
N PRO A 319 3.75 -18.57 -11.15
CA PRO A 319 3.79 -20.03 -11.28
C PRO A 319 5.14 -20.58 -10.79
N HIS A 320 5.11 -21.74 -10.12
CA HIS A 320 6.31 -22.44 -9.63
C HIS A 320 7.21 -21.60 -8.71
N SER A 321 6.62 -20.65 -7.97
CA SER A 321 7.36 -19.67 -7.16
C SER A 321 7.66 -20.11 -5.73
N GLU A 322 7.23 -21.30 -5.28
CA GLU A 322 7.40 -21.76 -3.90
C GLU A 322 8.83 -21.56 -3.34
N PRO A 323 9.93 -21.90 -4.08
CA PRO A 323 11.28 -21.66 -3.59
C PRO A 323 11.63 -20.15 -3.47
N ALA A 324 11.09 -19.31 -4.35
CA ALA A 324 11.28 -17.86 -4.29
C ALA A 324 10.48 -17.25 -3.13
N VAL A 325 9.23 -17.69 -2.93
CA VAL A 325 8.38 -17.29 -1.80
C VAL A 325 9.04 -17.64 -0.47
N LEU A 326 9.53 -18.87 -0.32
CA LEU A 326 10.25 -19.30 0.88
C LEU A 326 11.48 -18.44 1.15
N ARG A 327 12.34 -18.26 0.15
CA ARG A 327 13.55 -17.43 0.27
C ARG A 327 13.23 -15.99 0.66
N GLN A 328 12.25 -15.38 -0.01
CA GLN A 328 11.90 -13.99 0.24
C GLN A 328 11.22 -13.80 1.60
N LEU A 329 10.43 -14.77 2.06
CA LEU A 329 9.87 -14.76 3.40
C LEU A 329 10.95 -14.92 4.48
N GLN A 330 11.96 -15.76 4.24
CA GLN A 330 13.14 -15.87 5.10
C GLN A 330 13.90 -14.54 5.18
N ALA A 331 14.14 -13.89 4.03
CA ALA A 331 14.77 -12.58 3.97
C ALA A 331 13.97 -11.50 4.74
N LEU A 332 12.65 -11.44 4.54
CA LEU A 332 11.77 -10.52 5.28
C LEU A 332 11.88 -10.76 6.80
N GLN A 333 11.80 -12.01 7.25
CA GLN A 333 11.91 -12.35 8.68
C GLN A 333 13.28 -11.96 9.25
N GLN A 334 14.37 -12.32 8.58
CA GLN A 334 15.73 -12.16 9.09
C GLN A 334 16.22 -10.71 9.04
N HIS A 335 15.84 -9.97 8.01
CA HIS A 335 16.36 -8.64 7.76
C HIS A 335 15.35 -7.56 8.17
N SER A 336 14.05 -7.74 7.99
CA SER A 336 13.10 -6.68 8.28
C SER A 336 12.44 -6.80 9.65
N LEU A 337 12.33 -7.99 10.24
CA LEU A 337 11.69 -8.19 11.53
C LEU A 337 12.71 -8.37 12.68
N HIS A 338 12.29 -8.01 13.89
CA HIS A 338 13.00 -8.31 15.12
C HIS A 338 11.99 -8.63 16.23
N SER A 339 12.45 -9.19 17.36
CA SER A 339 11.56 -9.69 18.44
C SER A 339 10.59 -8.66 19.03
N ARG A 340 10.84 -7.37 18.80
CA ARG A 340 10.04 -6.24 19.31
C ARG A 340 9.30 -5.48 18.21
N GLY A 341 9.43 -5.83 16.93
CA GLY A 341 8.84 -5.03 15.85
C GLY A 341 9.56 -5.24 14.52
N TRP A 342 9.84 -4.15 13.80
CA TRP A 342 10.50 -4.20 12.51
C TRP A 342 11.51 -3.05 12.32
N TYR A 343 12.41 -3.24 11.38
CA TYR A 343 13.27 -2.17 10.85
C TYR A 343 12.63 -1.57 9.61
N GLU A 344 12.39 -0.26 9.63
CA GLU A 344 11.71 0.43 8.53
C GLU A 344 12.60 0.54 7.29
N CYS A 345 13.88 0.88 7.48
CA CYS A 345 14.86 0.99 6.41
C CYS A 345 16.19 0.33 6.80
N ARG A 346 16.84 -0.27 5.80
CA ARG A 346 18.27 -0.58 5.79
C ARG A 346 18.98 0.19 4.68
N ASP A 347 20.26 0.47 4.88
CA ASP A 347 21.13 1.02 3.83
C ASP A 347 21.54 -0.05 2.81
N GLU A 348 22.35 0.34 1.83
CA GLU A 348 22.80 -0.54 0.75
C GLU A 348 23.68 -1.71 1.24
N GLN A 349 24.36 -1.56 2.38
CA GLN A 349 25.13 -2.62 3.03
C GLN A 349 24.26 -3.51 3.94
N GLY A 350 22.98 -3.21 4.06
CA GLY A 350 22.05 -3.94 4.92
C GLY A 350 22.13 -3.53 6.39
N HIS A 351 22.78 -2.43 6.77
CA HIS A 351 22.70 -1.93 8.15
C HIS A 351 21.39 -1.18 8.38
N VAL A 352 20.88 -1.23 9.62
CA VAL A 352 19.65 -0.52 10.00
C VAL A 352 19.90 0.99 9.97
N SER A 353 19.25 1.69 9.04
CA SER A 353 19.35 3.15 8.86
C SER A 353 18.17 3.90 9.48
N ARG A 354 17.01 3.24 9.63
CA ARG A 354 15.82 3.81 10.28
C ARG A 354 15.19 2.81 11.25
N ARG A 355 15.05 3.23 12.51
CA ARG A 355 14.59 2.39 13.63
C ARG A 355 13.19 2.72 14.11
N ASP A 356 12.67 3.89 13.79
CA ASP A 356 11.27 4.19 14.11
C ASP A 356 10.35 3.32 13.26
N MET A 357 9.18 3.04 13.81
CA MET A 357 8.16 2.11 13.33
C MET A 357 6.91 2.91 12.96
N PRO A 358 6.75 3.30 11.68
CA PRO A 358 5.63 4.11 11.23
C PRO A 358 4.29 3.39 11.29
N SER A 359 3.22 4.12 11.61
CA SER A 359 1.84 3.58 11.60
C SER A 359 1.36 3.14 10.22
N THR A 360 2.06 3.54 9.16
CA THR A 360 1.71 3.25 7.77
C THR A 360 2.23 1.89 7.28
N THR A 361 3.18 1.26 7.98
CA THR A 361 3.86 0.03 7.53
C THR A 361 3.04 -1.25 7.77
N PRO A 362 2.33 -1.45 8.90
CA PRO A 362 1.55 -2.66 9.14
C PRO A 362 0.53 -3.00 8.04
N TYR A 363 0.06 -1.98 7.30
CA TYR A 363 -0.77 -2.13 6.12
C TYR A 363 -0.17 -3.11 5.09
N HIS A 364 1.08 -2.88 4.68
CA HIS A 364 1.76 -3.69 3.68
C HIS A 364 1.97 -5.12 4.17
N LEU A 365 2.39 -5.28 5.44
CA LEU A 365 2.53 -6.60 6.06
C LEU A 365 1.19 -7.36 6.12
N ALA A 366 0.10 -6.70 6.51
CA ALA A 366 -1.22 -7.33 6.55
C ALA A 366 -1.69 -7.82 5.17
N THR A 367 -1.51 -7.00 4.13
CA THR A 367 -1.88 -7.40 2.76
C THR A 367 -0.97 -8.52 2.22
N CYS A 368 0.32 -8.48 2.51
CA CYS A 368 1.29 -9.52 2.15
C CYS A 368 0.93 -10.86 2.82
N TYR A 369 0.66 -10.84 4.12
CA TYR A 369 0.31 -12.04 4.87
C TYR A 369 -1.06 -12.61 4.48
N ARG A 370 -2.01 -11.76 4.06
CA ARG A 370 -3.25 -12.25 3.43
C ARG A 370 -2.96 -13.00 2.12
N GLY A 371 -2.12 -12.44 1.25
CA GLY A 371 -1.70 -13.10 0.01
C GLY A 371 -1.01 -14.45 0.26
N LEU A 372 -0.12 -14.52 1.26
CA LEU A 372 0.51 -15.78 1.68
C LEU A 372 -0.50 -16.80 2.24
N ALA A 373 -1.46 -16.34 3.05
CA ALA A 373 -2.51 -17.21 3.58
C ALA A 373 -3.40 -17.78 2.47
N GLU A 374 -3.66 -17.02 1.40
CA GLU A 374 -4.40 -17.48 0.22
C GLU A 374 -3.58 -18.45 -0.62
N TYR A 375 -2.28 -18.19 -0.81
CA TYR A 375 -1.35 -19.04 -1.55
C TYR A 375 -1.15 -20.43 -0.92
N LEU A 376 -1.20 -20.53 0.41
CA LEU A 376 -0.96 -21.77 1.15
C LEU A 376 -2.22 -22.63 1.37
N ARG A 377 -3.40 -22.15 0.96
CA ARG A 377 -4.66 -22.93 0.97
C ARG A 377 -4.68 -23.94 -0.17
#